data_AF-A0A7C4NB34-F1
#
_entry.id   AF-A0A7C4NB34-F1
#
_cell.length_a   1.000
_cell.length_b   1.000
_cell.length_c   1.000
_cell.angle_alpha   90.00
_cell.angle_beta   90.00
_cell.angle_gamma   90.00
#
_symmetry.space_group_name_H-M   'P 1'
#
loop_
_entity.id
_entity.type
_entity.pdbx_description
1 polymer ?
#
loop_
_entity_poly.entity_id
_entity_poly.type
_entity_poly.pdbx_seq_one_letter_code
_entity_poly.pdbx_strand_id
1 'polypeptide(L)'
;MSSSSTILDGRTFNNAGTATMGGTSFYMILYNGAVFNNLAGASLQFSHTGTGQLTYSTGGGAFNNSGVITKPLVSNGYTYIYPTFSQSGSFDVQGGIVYFSPNTATTWHITGSLALAAGATAQFGGSGTVNFAAGSSLTGAGAVTFLGSTVNFAAGSTYAISTTQINGGTADFSATSAVTFDDVTASSGTFRIGDITVTGDFTRTFSAFTALSGTVTFAGGPVQNLKLDQLTTFNNLTVSPGTTVVETVDANNGAVSGVLINQGTLRKTKSIPGSSVYTLGLTGATISVTVQGTLSSVSVDQVGANHPAATAQTSTGRYWTLTPTGSGYTVGLTLLNTVTPANQANVCYYDTGVLTWTCDKTSTTASTVTLNNITELAYDWAVGKPGGRLYLPMVRR
;
A
#
# COMPACT_ATOMS: atom_id res chain seq x y z
N MET A 1 -29.03 5.91 -27.87
CA MET A 1 -28.96 7.38 -28.12
C MET A 1 -27.60 7.67 -28.73
N SER A 2 -27.53 8.40 -29.86
CA SER A 2 -26.27 8.74 -30.54
C SER A 2 -26.27 10.20 -31.00
N SER A 3 -25.19 10.92 -30.70
CA SER A 3 -24.79 12.23 -31.27
C SER A 3 -25.75 13.42 -31.16
N SER A 4 -26.65 13.47 -30.17
CA SER A 4 -27.43 14.67 -29.83
C SER A 4 -27.63 14.78 -28.31
N SER A 5 -27.77 16.03 -27.82
CA SER A 5 -28.18 16.29 -26.43
C SER A 5 -29.57 15.73 -26.21
N THR A 6 -29.73 14.78 -25.29
CA THR A 6 -31.01 14.21 -24.89
C THR A 6 -31.40 14.74 -23.52
N ILE A 7 -32.63 15.22 -23.36
CA ILE A 7 -33.13 15.77 -22.10
C ILE A 7 -34.24 14.87 -21.55
N LEU A 8 -34.10 14.46 -20.29
CA LEU A 8 -35.20 13.95 -19.49
C LEU A 8 -35.59 15.04 -18.49
N ASP A 9 -36.82 15.55 -18.56
CA ASP A 9 -37.27 16.70 -17.78
C ASP A 9 -38.41 16.30 -16.84
N GLY A 10 -38.16 16.32 -15.53
CA GLY A 10 -39.12 16.04 -14.46
C GLY A 10 -39.69 14.61 -14.44
N ARG A 11 -39.28 13.76 -15.38
CA ARG A 11 -39.83 12.42 -15.59
C ARG A 11 -38.88 11.32 -15.13
N THR A 12 -39.48 10.16 -14.89
CA THR A 12 -38.75 8.91 -14.67
C THR A 12 -38.70 8.10 -15.97
N PHE A 13 -37.50 7.71 -16.39
CA PHE A 13 -37.27 6.74 -17.46
C PHE A 13 -36.91 5.39 -16.84
N ASN A 14 -37.69 4.35 -17.13
CA ASN A 14 -37.46 2.99 -16.64
C ASN A 14 -36.99 2.09 -17.79
N ASN A 15 -35.71 1.73 -17.80
CA ASN A 15 -35.22 0.65 -18.65
C ASN A 15 -35.54 -0.69 -18.00
N ALA A 16 -36.48 -1.43 -18.59
CA ALA A 16 -36.85 -2.79 -18.19
C ALA A 16 -36.25 -3.89 -19.10
N GLY A 17 -35.49 -3.50 -20.14
CA GLY A 17 -34.91 -4.41 -21.11
C GLY A 17 -33.47 -4.02 -21.43
N THR A 18 -33.14 -3.88 -22.71
CA THR A 18 -31.80 -3.50 -23.14
C THR A 18 -31.78 -2.06 -23.64
N ALA A 19 -30.85 -1.27 -23.13
CA ALA A 19 -30.57 0.09 -23.59
C ALA A 19 -29.10 0.26 -23.95
N THR A 20 -28.83 1.11 -24.94
CA THR A 20 -27.47 1.48 -25.35
C THR A 20 -27.34 2.99 -25.46
N MET A 21 -26.37 3.55 -24.75
CA MET A 21 -25.87 4.91 -24.93
C MET A 21 -24.59 4.82 -25.75
N GLY A 22 -24.61 5.25 -27.01
CA GLY A 22 -23.51 4.99 -27.93
C GLY A 22 -23.30 6.09 -28.97
N GLY A 23 -22.61 5.76 -30.05
CA GLY A 23 -22.10 6.73 -31.02
C GLY A 23 -20.73 7.28 -30.62
N THR A 24 -20.18 8.26 -31.35
CA THR A 24 -18.88 8.84 -30.98
C THR A 24 -18.92 9.50 -29.61
N SER A 25 -20.02 10.18 -29.30
CA SER A 25 -20.29 10.78 -28.00
C SER A 25 -21.78 10.67 -27.67
N PHE A 26 -22.10 10.76 -26.38
CA PHE A 26 -23.46 10.93 -25.92
C PHE A 26 -23.52 11.99 -24.82
N TYR A 27 -24.64 12.71 -24.75
CA TYR A 27 -24.88 13.72 -23.72
C TYR A 27 -26.33 13.65 -23.29
N MET A 28 -26.58 13.19 -22.06
CA MET A 28 -27.90 13.09 -21.46
C MET A 28 -28.00 14.05 -20.27
N ILE A 29 -29.04 14.89 -20.23
CA ILE A 29 -29.30 15.80 -19.12
C ILE A 29 -30.57 15.36 -18.38
N LEU A 30 -30.44 15.19 -17.06
CA LEU A 30 -31.56 15.04 -16.14
C LEU A 30 -31.95 16.42 -15.58
N TYR A 31 -33.08 16.95 -16.03
CA TYR A 31 -33.63 18.23 -15.61
C TYR A 31 -34.78 18.05 -14.61
N ASN A 32 -34.95 19.03 -13.72
CA ASN A 32 -36.06 19.17 -12.80
C ASN A 32 -36.33 17.90 -11.97
N GLY A 33 -35.26 17.26 -11.46
CA GLY A 33 -35.38 16.06 -10.64
C GLY A 33 -35.68 14.77 -11.43
N ALA A 34 -35.42 14.77 -12.74
CA ALA A 34 -35.57 13.58 -13.58
C ALA A 34 -34.76 12.38 -13.07
N VAL A 35 -35.28 11.18 -13.30
CA VAL A 35 -34.72 9.92 -12.82
C VAL A 35 -34.54 8.94 -13.97
N PHE A 36 -33.35 8.38 -14.13
CA PHE A 36 -33.10 7.24 -15.01
C PHE A 36 -32.93 5.98 -14.15
N ASN A 37 -33.76 4.96 -14.37
CA ASN A 37 -33.66 3.67 -13.71
C ASN A 37 -33.26 2.58 -14.71
N ASN A 38 -32.17 1.89 -14.47
CA ASN A 38 -31.89 0.57 -15.05
C ASN A 38 -32.39 -0.50 -14.08
N LEU A 39 -33.53 -1.11 -14.38
CA LEU A 39 -34.23 -2.02 -13.47
C LEU A 39 -33.51 -3.37 -13.33
N ALA A 40 -33.86 -4.12 -12.29
CA ALA A 40 -33.38 -5.50 -12.14
C ALA A 40 -33.73 -6.35 -13.37
N GLY A 41 -32.78 -7.15 -13.86
CA GLY A 41 -32.90 -7.91 -15.10
C GLY A 41 -32.67 -7.11 -16.38
N ALA A 42 -32.59 -5.78 -16.31
CA ALA A 42 -32.30 -4.92 -17.45
C ALA A 42 -30.78 -4.75 -17.67
N SER A 43 -30.39 -4.41 -18.90
CA SER A 43 -29.01 -4.14 -19.28
C SER A 43 -28.88 -2.74 -19.89
N LEU A 44 -27.87 -1.98 -19.47
CA LEU A 44 -27.49 -0.70 -20.06
C LEU A 44 -26.03 -0.76 -20.52
N GLN A 45 -25.78 -0.47 -21.80
CA GLN A 45 -24.43 -0.45 -22.34
C GLN A 45 -23.98 0.98 -22.69
N PHE A 46 -22.78 1.34 -22.24
CA PHE A 46 -22.06 2.54 -22.68
C PHE A 46 -21.15 2.19 -23.86
N SER A 47 -21.64 2.33 -25.09
CA SER A 47 -20.94 1.94 -26.33
C SER A 47 -20.49 3.15 -27.14
N HIS A 48 -19.78 4.06 -26.49
CA HIS A 48 -19.22 5.27 -27.10
C HIS A 48 -17.69 5.26 -27.11
N THR A 49 -17.07 5.85 -28.13
CA THR A 49 -15.60 5.84 -28.31
C THR A 49 -14.93 7.14 -27.87
N GLY A 50 -15.66 8.26 -27.89
CA GLY A 50 -15.22 9.57 -27.38
C GLY A 50 -15.75 9.84 -25.97
N THR A 51 -16.29 11.03 -25.73
CA THR A 51 -16.85 11.40 -24.42
C THR A 51 -18.34 11.08 -24.33
N GLY A 52 -18.72 10.36 -23.29
CA GLY A 52 -20.11 10.12 -22.89
C GLY A 52 -20.39 10.80 -21.56
N GLN A 53 -21.54 11.45 -21.42
CA GLN A 53 -21.88 12.16 -20.20
C GLN A 53 -23.36 12.00 -19.85
N LEU A 54 -23.61 11.53 -18.62
CA LEU A 54 -24.87 11.72 -17.92
C LEU A 54 -24.66 12.90 -16.98
N THR A 55 -25.43 13.95 -17.18
CA THR A 55 -25.40 15.15 -16.36
C THR A 55 -26.78 15.46 -15.81
N TYR A 56 -26.84 16.41 -14.91
CA TYR A 56 -28.09 16.95 -14.39
C TYR A 56 -28.04 18.47 -14.42
N SER A 57 -29.19 19.10 -14.28
CA SER A 57 -29.30 20.56 -14.17
C SER A 57 -30.33 20.92 -13.10
N THR A 58 -30.96 22.09 -13.21
CA THR A 58 -32.00 22.63 -12.31
C THR A 58 -32.80 21.54 -11.59
N GLY A 59 -32.85 21.57 -10.26
CA GLY A 59 -33.62 20.58 -9.46
C GLY A 59 -32.93 19.23 -9.26
N GLY A 60 -31.74 19.00 -9.83
CA GLY A 60 -30.99 17.75 -9.67
C GLY A 60 -31.40 16.66 -10.66
N GLY A 61 -30.92 15.45 -10.42
CA GLY A 61 -31.29 14.24 -11.16
C GLY A 61 -30.70 13.00 -10.52
N ALA A 62 -31.28 11.83 -10.80
CA ALA A 62 -30.82 10.55 -10.26
C ALA A 62 -30.61 9.51 -11.35
N PHE A 63 -29.56 8.72 -11.21
CA PHE A 63 -29.29 7.55 -12.04
C PHE A 63 -29.20 6.32 -11.14
N ASN A 64 -30.17 5.42 -11.25
CA ASN A 64 -30.26 4.23 -10.42
C ASN A 64 -30.01 2.99 -11.27
N ASN A 65 -29.18 2.07 -10.77
CA ASN A 65 -28.90 0.82 -11.43
C ASN A 65 -29.11 -0.37 -10.47
N SER A 66 -30.12 -1.18 -10.76
CA SER A 66 -30.36 -2.48 -10.14
C SER A 66 -30.16 -3.65 -11.11
N GLY A 67 -29.92 -3.34 -12.39
CA GLY A 67 -29.58 -4.32 -13.44
C GLY A 67 -28.08 -4.39 -13.68
N VAL A 68 -27.72 -4.63 -14.94
CA VAL A 68 -26.32 -4.70 -15.40
C VAL A 68 -25.99 -3.45 -16.20
N ILE A 69 -24.91 -2.76 -15.84
CA ILE A 69 -24.26 -1.78 -16.71
C ILE A 69 -22.99 -2.39 -17.28
N THR A 70 -22.73 -2.18 -18.57
CA THR A 70 -21.46 -2.58 -19.19
C THR A 70 -20.86 -1.43 -19.98
N LYS A 71 -19.56 -1.15 -19.77
CA LYS A 71 -18.72 -0.36 -20.67
C LYS A 71 -17.75 -1.33 -21.37
N PRO A 72 -18.04 -1.77 -22.60
CA PRO A 72 -17.25 -2.79 -23.28
C PRO A 72 -15.85 -2.28 -23.64
N LEU A 73 -14.92 -3.20 -23.92
CA LEU A 73 -13.52 -2.88 -24.25
C LEU A 73 -13.37 -1.86 -25.38
N VAL A 74 -14.25 -1.92 -26.39
CA VAL A 74 -14.25 -0.98 -27.52
C VAL A 74 -14.69 0.44 -27.14
N SER A 75 -15.28 0.63 -25.96
CA SER A 75 -15.65 1.94 -25.41
C SER A 75 -14.51 2.51 -24.57
N ASN A 76 -13.45 2.96 -25.23
CA ASN A 76 -12.20 3.39 -24.58
C ASN A 76 -12.17 4.85 -24.09
N GLY A 77 -13.18 5.67 -24.40
CA GLY A 77 -13.27 7.06 -23.96
C GLY A 77 -13.85 7.26 -22.54
N TYR A 78 -14.01 8.52 -22.12
CA TYR A 78 -14.55 8.88 -20.81
C TYR A 78 -16.07 8.70 -20.73
N THR A 79 -16.56 8.20 -19.60
CA THR A 79 -17.98 8.17 -19.24
C THR A 79 -18.17 8.95 -17.96
N TYR A 80 -18.71 10.16 -18.06
CA TYR A 80 -18.97 11.00 -16.90
C TYR A 80 -20.35 10.71 -16.33
N ILE A 81 -20.40 10.48 -15.02
CA ILE A 81 -21.62 10.36 -14.24
C ILE A 81 -21.59 11.49 -13.23
N TYR A 82 -22.50 12.44 -13.36
CA TYR A 82 -22.70 13.55 -12.43
C TYR A 82 -23.97 13.44 -11.57
N PRO A 83 -25.12 12.92 -12.07
CA PRO A 83 -26.33 12.77 -11.25
C PRO A 83 -26.07 11.90 -10.03
N THR A 84 -26.93 12.02 -9.02
CA THR A 84 -26.88 11.11 -7.87
C THR A 84 -26.95 9.67 -8.36
N PHE A 85 -25.88 8.91 -8.11
CA PHE A 85 -25.78 7.54 -8.59
C PHE A 85 -26.04 6.57 -7.45
N SER A 86 -27.03 5.69 -7.64
CA SER A 86 -27.28 4.57 -6.73
C SER A 86 -27.10 3.27 -7.49
N GLN A 87 -26.25 2.39 -6.98
CA GLN A 87 -25.89 1.15 -7.65
C GLN A 87 -26.14 -0.03 -6.70
N SER A 88 -27.08 -0.90 -7.06
CA SER A 88 -27.35 -2.17 -6.36
C SER A 88 -27.19 -3.43 -7.22
N GLY A 89 -27.06 -3.32 -8.54
CA GLY A 89 -26.82 -4.44 -9.46
C GLY A 89 -25.32 -4.67 -9.75
N SER A 90 -24.93 -4.66 -11.03
CA SER A 90 -23.51 -4.65 -11.45
C SER A 90 -23.16 -3.53 -12.43
N PHE A 91 -21.89 -3.11 -12.41
CA PHE A 91 -21.27 -2.27 -13.42
C PHE A 91 -19.92 -2.90 -13.82
N ASP A 92 -19.87 -3.48 -15.01
CA ASP A 92 -18.67 -4.06 -15.61
C ASP A 92 -17.99 -3.07 -16.56
N VAL A 93 -16.77 -2.67 -16.25
CA VAL A 93 -15.97 -1.71 -17.03
C VAL A 93 -14.80 -2.46 -17.66
N GLN A 94 -14.96 -2.81 -18.93
CA GLN A 94 -13.98 -3.59 -19.69
C GLN A 94 -12.95 -2.71 -20.44
N GLY A 95 -13.22 -1.42 -20.58
CA GLY A 95 -12.30 -0.48 -21.22
C GLY A 95 -12.60 0.98 -20.89
N GLY A 96 -11.63 1.85 -21.15
CA GLY A 96 -11.75 3.29 -20.97
C GLY A 96 -11.91 3.73 -19.52
N ILE A 97 -12.50 4.91 -19.35
CA ILE A 97 -12.59 5.57 -18.03
C ILE A 97 -14.06 5.81 -17.68
N VAL A 98 -14.44 5.48 -16.45
CA VAL A 98 -15.67 5.94 -15.81
C VAL A 98 -15.31 6.97 -14.76
N TYR A 99 -15.85 8.18 -14.89
CA TYR A 99 -15.62 9.29 -13.98
C TYR A 99 -16.87 9.55 -13.15
N PHE A 100 -16.77 9.25 -11.87
CA PHE A 100 -17.79 9.51 -10.85
C PHE A 100 -17.53 10.88 -10.24
N SER A 101 -18.52 11.77 -10.31
CA SER A 101 -18.42 13.13 -9.79
C SER A 101 -19.61 13.50 -8.89
N PRO A 102 -19.69 12.92 -7.68
CA PRO A 102 -20.68 13.37 -6.70
C PRO A 102 -20.48 14.86 -6.40
N ASN A 103 -21.58 15.60 -6.40
CA ASN A 103 -21.57 17.02 -6.09
C ASN A 103 -21.43 17.25 -4.57
N THR A 104 -21.10 18.48 -4.17
CA THR A 104 -20.98 18.84 -2.76
C THR A 104 -22.28 18.52 -2.00
N ALA A 105 -22.15 17.90 -0.83
CA ALA A 105 -23.27 17.49 0.02
C ALA A 105 -24.24 16.44 -0.56
N THR A 106 -23.91 15.77 -1.68
CA THR A 106 -24.56 14.49 -2.04
C THR A 106 -23.78 13.29 -1.52
N THR A 107 -24.54 12.24 -1.26
CA THR A 107 -24.01 10.91 -0.93
C THR A 107 -24.54 9.91 -1.94
N TRP A 108 -23.64 9.17 -2.56
CA TRP A 108 -23.95 8.05 -3.43
C TRP A 108 -23.82 6.75 -2.67
N HIS A 109 -24.71 5.80 -2.94
CA HIS A 109 -24.76 4.52 -2.25
C HIS A 109 -24.53 3.39 -3.25
N ILE A 110 -23.45 2.65 -3.02
CA ILE A 110 -23.05 1.48 -3.81
C ILE A 110 -23.22 0.25 -2.91
N THR A 111 -24.21 -0.57 -3.22
CA THR A 111 -24.47 -1.87 -2.56
C THR A 111 -24.18 -3.05 -3.49
N GLY A 112 -24.06 -2.81 -4.80
CA GLY A 112 -23.73 -3.81 -5.79
C GLY A 112 -22.23 -3.87 -6.14
N SER A 113 -21.93 -4.34 -7.35
CA SER A 113 -20.55 -4.59 -7.82
C SER A 113 -20.10 -3.57 -8.87
N LEU A 114 -18.83 -3.17 -8.79
CA LEU A 114 -18.10 -2.45 -9.82
C LEU A 114 -16.84 -3.26 -10.16
N ALA A 115 -16.80 -3.80 -11.37
CA ALA A 115 -15.69 -4.61 -11.87
C ALA A 115 -14.89 -3.84 -12.91
N LEU A 116 -13.56 -3.82 -12.79
CA LEU A 116 -12.66 -3.13 -13.71
C LEU A 116 -11.70 -4.14 -14.37
N ALA A 117 -11.79 -4.29 -15.68
CA ALA A 117 -10.83 -5.10 -16.44
C ALA A 117 -9.46 -4.40 -16.53
N ALA A 118 -8.44 -5.17 -16.93
CA ALA A 118 -7.12 -4.61 -17.21
C ALA A 118 -7.20 -3.47 -18.25
N GLY A 119 -6.59 -2.33 -17.93
CA GLY A 119 -6.63 -1.12 -18.76
C GLY A 119 -7.88 -0.25 -18.61
N ALA A 120 -8.87 -0.66 -17.82
CA ALA A 120 -10.01 0.18 -17.45
C ALA A 120 -9.74 0.96 -16.16
N THR A 121 -10.37 2.14 -16.03
CA THR A 121 -10.19 3.00 -14.85
C THR A 121 -11.52 3.52 -14.30
N ALA A 122 -11.69 3.46 -12.98
CA ALA A 122 -12.68 4.28 -12.26
C ALA A 122 -12.01 5.49 -11.61
N GLN A 123 -12.52 6.68 -11.87
CA GLN A 123 -12.06 7.91 -11.26
C GLN A 123 -13.13 8.49 -10.35
N PHE A 124 -12.76 8.79 -9.11
CA PHE A 124 -13.63 9.40 -8.11
C PHE A 124 -13.24 10.86 -7.92
N GLY A 125 -13.90 11.72 -8.68
CA GLY A 125 -13.76 13.17 -8.63
C GLY A 125 -14.95 13.85 -7.95
N GLY A 126 -15.13 15.13 -8.20
CA GLY A 126 -16.14 15.93 -7.49
C GLY A 126 -15.76 16.20 -6.04
N SER A 127 -16.75 16.58 -5.24
CA SER A 127 -16.58 17.04 -3.84
C SER A 127 -17.57 16.38 -2.88
N GLY A 128 -18.46 15.53 -3.37
CA GLY A 128 -19.41 14.77 -2.57
C GLY A 128 -18.84 13.47 -2.02
N THR A 129 -19.74 12.62 -1.56
CA THR A 129 -19.40 11.34 -0.91
C THR A 129 -19.88 10.15 -1.75
N VAL A 130 -19.04 9.11 -1.87
CA VAL A 130 -19.41 7.79 -2.38
C VAL A 130 -19.23 6.75 -1.28
N ASN A 131 -20.28 6.03 -0.94
CA ASN A 131 -20.25 4.99 0.08
C ASN A 131 -20.40 3.60 -0.55
N PHE A 132 -19.36 2.79 -0.46
CA PHE A 132 -19.41 1.36 -0.70
C PHE A 132 -19.89 0.66 0.57
N ALA A 133 -21.14 0.19 0.56
CA ALA A 133 -21.79 -0.42 1.71
C ALA A 133 -21.38 -1.89 1.89
N ALA A 134 -21.81 -2.51 3.01
CA ALA A 134 -21.62 -3.94 3.23
C ALA A 134 -22.19 -4.77 2.06
N GLY A 135 -21.46 -5.78 1.61
CA GLY A 135 -21.82 -6.62 0.46
C GLY A 135 -21.45 -6.03 -0.92
N SER A 136 -21.06 -4.76 -0.99
CA SER A 136 -20.56 -4.17 -2.23
C SER A 136 -19.14 -4.63 -2.57
N SER A 137 -18.77 -4.50 -3.84
CA SER A 137 -17.42 -4.84 -4.30
C SER A 137 -16.91 -3.85 -5.35
N LEU A 138 -15.63 -3.50 -5.24
CA LEU A 138 -14.85 -2.81 -6.26
C LEU A 138 -13.61 -3.66 -6.56
N THR A 139 -13.64 -4.38 -7.67
CA THR A 139 -12.64 -5.44 -7.94
C THR A 139 -12.16 -5.49 -9.39
N GLY A 140 -11.01 -6.10 -9.61
CA GLY A 140 -10.49 -6.43 -10.95
C GLY A 140 -9.10 -5.87 -11.23
N ALA A 141 -8.57 -6.20 -12.40
CA ALA A 141 -7.19 -5.88 -12.80
C ALA A 141 -7.01 -4.44 -13.32
N GLY A 142 -8.06 -3.61 -13.25
CA GLY A 142 -8.02 -2.21 -13.66
C GLY A 142 -7.40 -1.27 -12.62
N ALA A 143 -7.64 0.02 -12.81
CA ALA A 143 -7.14 1.07 -11.93
C ALA A 143 -8.26 1.88 -11.27
N VAL A 144 -7.99 2.39 -10.07
CA VAL A 144 -8.84 3.35 -9.36
C VAL A 144 -8.03 4.60 -9.04
N THR A 145 -8.61 5.77 -9.33
CA THR A 145 -7.99 7.06 -8.98
C THR A 145 -8.94 7.91 -8.15
N PHE A 146 -8.53 8.27 -6.95
CA PHE A 146 -9.20 9.25 -6.10
C PHE A 146 -8.65 10.64 -6.42
N LEU A 147 -9.52 11.57 -6.79
CA LEU A 147 -9.16 12.91 -7.26
C LEU A 147 -9.73 14.02 -6.38
N GLY A 148 -10.91 13.85 -5.81
CA GLY A 148 -11.57 14.94 -5.06
C GLY A 148 -12.67 14.53 -4.08
N SER A 149 -13.45 13.50 -4.38
CA SER A 149 -14.54 13.06 -3.49
C SER A 149 -14.03 12.40 -2.22
N THR A 150 -14.91 12.31 -1.22
CA THR A 150 -14.77 11.35 -0.13
C THR A 150 -15.33 10.00 -0.57
N VAL A 151 -14.54 8.95 -0.52
CA VAL A 151 -14.98 7.58 -0.83
C VAL A 151 -14.75 6.70 0.38
N ASN A 152 -15.83 6.13 0.91
CA ASN A 152 -15.81 5.31 2.10
C ASN A 152 -16.12 3.86 1.76
N PHE A 153 -15.33 2.94 2.31
CA PHE A 153 -15.57 1.50 2.25
C PHE A 153 -16.01 1.00 3.62
N ALA A 154 -17.28 0.60 3.74
CA ALA A 154 -17.86 0.11 4.99
C ALA A 154 -17.38 -1.32 5.29
N ALA A 155 -17.53 -1.73 6.56
CA ALA A 155 -17.33 -3.11 6.96
C ALA A 155 -18.13 -4.09 6.10
N GLY A 156 -17.50 -5.18 5.66
CA GLY A 156 -18.11 -6.17 4.77
C GLY A 156 -18.19 -5.76 3.29
N SER A 157 -17.61 -4.62 2.88
CA SER A 157 -17.33 -4.35 1.47
C SER A 157 -16.02 -5.01 1.03
N THR A 158 -15.81 -5.20 -0.28
CA THR A 158 -14.57 -5.74 -0.84
C THR A 158 -13.90 -4.73 -1.76
N TYR A 159 -12.60 -4.52 -1.57
CA TYR A 159 -11.76 -3.74 -2.48
C TYR A 159 -10.54 -4.57 -2.91
N ALA A 160 -10.43 -4.88 -4.19
CA ALA A 160 -9.31 -5.66 -4.74
C ALA A 160 -8.97 -5.17 -6.15
N ILE A 161 -8.06 -4.21 -6.24
CA ILE A 161 -7.73 -3.49 -7.49
C ILE A 161 -6.22 -3.51 -7.70
N SER A 162 -5.80 -3.69 -8.96
CA SER A 162 -4.38 -3.77 -9.28
C SER A 162 -3.63 -2.45 -9.16
N THR A 163 -4.26 -1.32 -9.46
CA THR A 163 -3.60 -0.02 -9.26
C THR A 163 -4.52 0.97 -8.57
N THR A 164 -4.10 1.43 -7.39
CA THR A 164 -4.83 2.44 -6.61
C THR A 164 -4.01 3.71 -6.49
N GLN A 165 -4.59 4.83 -6.92
CA GLN A 165 -3.96 6.14 -6.84
C GLN A 165 -4.79 7.10 -6.00
N ILE A 166 -4.22 7.63 -4.93
CA ILE A 166 -4.82 8.70 -4.13
C ILE A 166 -4.15 10.02 -4.51
N ASN A 167 -4.79 10.76 -5.42
CA ASN A 167 -4.30 12.03 -5.97
C ASN A 167 -5.17 13.22 -5.55
N GLY A 168 -6.07 13.02 -4.59
CA GLY A 168 -6.89 14.05 -3.96
C GLY A 168 -8.08 13.43 -3.23
N GLY A 169 -8.93 14.28 -2.64
CA GLY A 169 -10.09 13.85 -1.87
C GLY A 169 -9.73 13.00 -0.65
N THR A 170 -10.64 12.11 -0.27
CA THR A 170 -10.43 11.15 0.82
C THR A 170 -10.72 9.74 0.32
N ALA A 171 -9.76 8.84 0.44
CA ALA A 171 -9.94 7.40 0.28
C ALA A 171 -9.93 6.76 1.68
N ASP A 172 -11.10 6.33 2.15
CA ASP A 172 -11.28 5.80 3.50
C ASP A 172 -11.60 4.30 3.47
N PHE A 173 -10.59 3.50 3.81
CA PHE A 173 -10.65 2.06 3.99
C PHE A 173 -10.66 1.65 5.47
N SER A 174 -10.89 2.59 6.39
CA SER A 174 -10.76 2.36 7.85
C SER A 174 -11.69 1.31 8.42
N ALA A 175 -12.87 1.12 7.83
CA ALA A 175 -13.89 0.21 8.35
C ALA A 175 -13.94 -1.14 7.62
N THR A 176 -13.32 -1.25 6.45
CA THR A 176 -13.50 -2.44 5.61
C THR A 176 -12.52 -3.55 5.98
N SER A 177 -12.95 -4.79 5.80
CA SER A 177 -12.25 -5.99 6.30
C SER A 177 -11.53 -6.79 5.21
N ALA A 178 -11.75 -6.45 3.93
CA ALA A 178 -11.16 -7.13 2.79
C ALA A 178 -10.63 -6.11 1.77
N VAL A 179 -9.45 -5.55 2.06
CA VAL A 179 -8.70 -4.67 1.14
C VAL A 179 -7.45 -5.37 0.67
N THR A 180 -7.31 -5.48 -0.64
CA THR A 180 -6.07 -5.85 -1.29
C THR A 180 -5.71 -4.80 -2.32
N PHE A 181 -4.51 -4.26 -2.19
CA PHE A 181 -3.87 -3.46 -3.23
C PHE A 181 -2.82 -4.35 -3.88
N ASP A 182 -2.76 -4.40 -5.22
CA ASP A 182 -1.48 -4.74 -5.83
C ASP A 182 -0.57 -3.53 -5.65
N ASP A 183 -0.68 -2.49 -6.48
CA ASP A 183 0.06 -1.25 -6.30
C ASP A 183 -0.80 -0.15 -5.65
N VAL A 184 -0.25 0.55 -4.66
CA VAL A 184 -0.87 1.75 -4.07
C VAL A 184 0.08 2.93 -4.09
N THR A 185 -0.38 4.05 -4.66
CA THR A 185 0.34 5.32 -4.69
C THR A 185 -0.51 6.42 -4.09
N ALA A 186 -0.07 6.99 -2.97
CA ALA A 186 -0.74 8.08 -2.27
C ALA A 186 0.04 9.39 -2.44
N SER A 187 -0.38 10.19 -3.42
CA SER A 187 0.30 11.41 -3.83
C SER A 187 -0.20 12.67 -3.15
N SER A 188 -1.47 12.73 -2.79
CA SER A 188 -2.09 13.85 -2.09
C SER A 188 -3.41 13.41 -1.43
N GLY A 189 -4.24 14.34 -0.96
CA GLY A 189 -5.51 14.02 -0.31
C GLY A 189 -5.33 13.28 1.02
N THR A 190 -6.35 12.54 1.43
CA THR A 190 -6.37 11.75 2.67
C THR A 190 -6.45 10.26 2.33
N PHE A 191 -5.56 9.45 2.89
CA PHE A 191 -5.55 8.01 2.80
C PHE A 191 -5.67 7.40 4.20
N ARG A 192 -6.85 6.86 4.52
CA ARG A 192 -7.15 6.21 5.80
C ARG A 192 -7.29 4.72 5.60
N ILE A 193 -6.64 3.93 6.43
CA ILE A 193 -6.66 2.47 6.33
C ILE A 193 -7.08 1.82 7.64
N GLY A 194 -7.76 0.68 7.52
CA GLY A 194 -7.93 -0.30 8.57
C GLY A 194 -6.93 -1.43 8.33
N ASP A 195 -7.39 -2.67 8.32
CA ASP A 195 -6.57 -3.82 7.92
C ASP A 195 -6.50 -3.91 6.38
N ILE A 196 -5.28 -3.95 5.84
CA ILE A 196 -5.03 -4.02 4.40
C ILE A 196 -3.96 -5.06 4.08
N THR A 197 -4.05 -5.64 2.88
CA THR A 197 -2.97 -6.42 2.26
C THR A 197 -2.44 -5.67 1.05
N VAL A 198 -1.12 -5.64 0.89
CA VAL A 198 -0.43 -5.05 -0.26
C VAL A 198 0.39 -6.15 -0.93
N THR A 199 0.15 -6.41 -2.21
CA THR A 199 0.80 -7.44 -3.04
C THR A 199 1.75 -6.86 -4.09
N GLY A 200 1.76 -5.54 -4.29
CA GLY A 200 2.71 -4.78 -5.11
C GLY A 200 3.29 -3.60 -4.34
N ASP A 201 3.67 -2.50 -4.99
CA ASP A 201 4.41 -1.43 -4.32
C ASP A 201 3.52 -0.52 -3.45
N PHE A 202 4.06 -0.06 -2.32
CA PHE A 202 3.46 0.98 -1.49
C PHE A 202 4.26 2.28 -1.60
N THR A 203 3.67 3.28 -2.24
CA THR A 203 4.27 4.61 -2.40
C THR A 203 3.44 5.68 -1.71
N ARG A 204 4.08 6.47 -0.85
CA ARG A 204 3.49 7.69 -0.27
C ARG A 204 4.41 8.88 -0.50
N THR A 205 3.91 9.89 -1.19
CA THR A 205 4.67 11.10 -1.49
C THR A 205 4.22 12.33 -0.69
N PHE A 206 2.92 12.64 -0.62
CA PHE A 206 2.43 13.79 0.18
C PHE A 206 1.05 13.62 0.85
N SER A 207 0.35 12.49 0.69
CA SER A 207 -1.00 12.33 1.25
C SER A 207 -1.03 12.42 2.79
N ALA A 208 -2.13 12.89 3.38
CA ALA A 208 -2.40 12.70 4.80
C ALA A 208 -2.72 11.23 5.05
N PHE A 209 -1.83 10.52 5.76
CA PHE A 209 -1.96 9.08 5.99
C PHE A 209 -2.33 8.78 7.44
N THR A 210 -3.24 7.84 7.66
CA THR A 210 -3.56 7.36 9.02
C THR A 210 -3.90 5.88 8.99
N ALA A 211 -3.16 5.10 9.80
CA ALA A 211 -3.34 3.66 9.92
C ALA A 211 -4.32 3.22 11.03
N LEU A 212 -4.87 4.16 11.81
CA LEU A 212 -5.79 3.91 12.93
C LEU A 212 -5.30 2.74 13.81
N SER A 213 -6.12 1.72 14.04
CA SER A 213 -5.76 0.48 14.73
C SER A 213 -5.46 -0.68 13.77
N GLY A 214 -5.33 -0.39 12.47
CA GLY A 214 -5.19 -1.38 11.42
C GLY A 214 -3.79 -1.98 11.29
N THR A 215 -3.71 -3.05 10.50
CA THR A 215 -2.50 -3.78 10.15
C THR A 215 -2.25 -3.67 8.65
N VAL A 216 -1.05 -3.25 8.26
CA VAL A 216 -0.57 -3.36 6.89
C VAL A 216 0.17 -4.67 6.72
N THR A 217 -0.31 -5.54 5.84
CA THR A 217 0.35 -6.80 5.50
C THR A 217 0.98 -6.71 4.13
N PHE A 218 2.31 -6.81 4.06
CA PHE A 218 3.08 -6.90 2.83
C PHE A 218 3.21 -8.37 2.40
N ALA A 219 2.73 -8.70 1.21
CA ALA A 219 2.62 -10.07 0.71
C ALA A 219 2.97 -10.21 -0.79
N GLY A 220 3.79 -9.30 -1.33
CA GLY A 220 4.07 -9.22 -2.77
C GLY A 220 5.12 -10.15 -3.35
N GLY A 221 5.76 -11.00 -2.53
CA GLY A 221 6.83 -11.88 -2.98
C GLY A 221 8.21 -11.19 -3.01
N PRO A 222 9.15 -11.63 -3.87
CA PRO A 222 10.58 -11.49 -3.61
C PRO A 222 11.09 -10.05 -3.52
N VAL A 223 10.41 -9.06 -4.10
CA VAL A 223 10.71 -7.62 -3.93
C VAL A 223 9.40 -6.83 -3.96
N GLN A 224 9.23 -5.96 -2.97
CA GLN A 224 8.11 -5.04 -2.83
C GLN A 224 8.64 -3.70 -2.32
N ASN A 225 8.48 -2.63 -3.08
CA ASN A 225 9.02 -1.33 -2.70
C ASN A 225 8.11 -0.62 -1.71
N LEU A 226 8.70 -0.14 -0.63
CA LEU A 226 8.11 0.79 0.32
C LEU A 226 8.77 2.16 0.11
N LYS A 227 8.15 3.00 -0.71
CA LYS A 227 8.63 4.36 -1.00
C LYS A 227 7.88 5.36 -0.14
N LEU A 228 8.57 5.93 0.85
CA LEU A 228 7.99 6.90 1.78
C LEU A 228 8.77 8.21 1.71
N ASP A 229 8.26 9.21 1.00
CA ASP A 229 8.90 10.53 0.92
C ASP A 229 8.56 11.41 2.14
N GLN A 230 7.62 10.96 2.98
CA GLN A 230 7.16 11.64 4.19
C GLN A 230 7.11 10.67 5.37
N LEU A 231 7.28 11.18 6.59
CA LEU A 231 7.13 10.39 7.80
C LEU A 231 5.76 9.68 7.82
N THR A 232 5.78 8.38 7.96
CA THR A 232 4.64 7.47 7.85
C THR A 232 4.68 6.51 9.02
N THR A 233 3.71 6.65 9.93
CA THR A 233 3.56 5.75 11.07
C THR A 233 2.47 4.73 10.75
N PHE A 234 2.89 3.48 10.62
CA PHE A 234 1.99 2.34 10.62
C PHE A 234 1.58 2.02 12.06
N ASN A 235 0.36 1.53 12.25
CA ASN A 235 -0.03 0.99 13.55
C ASN A 235 0.60 -0.39 13.75
N ASN A 236 0.12 -1.41 13.03
CA ASN A 236 0.80 -2.70 12.94
C ASN A 236 1.34 -2.92 11.51
N LEU A 237 2.44 -3.65 11.40
CA LEU A 237 3.03 -4.02 10.12
C LEU A 237 3.41 -5.51 10.15
N THR A 238 2.97 -6.24 9.13
CA THR A 238 3.35 -7.64 8.91
C THR A 238 4.05 -7.78 7.56
N VAL A 239 5.18 -8.48 7.54
CA VAL A 239 5.84 -8.92 6.31
C VAL A 239 5.67 -10.44 6.20
N SER A 240 4.99 -10.88 5.16
CA SER A 240 4.70 -12.29 4.93
C SER A 240 5.94 -13.10 4.49
N PRO A 241 5.94 -14.43 4.70
CA PRO A 241 6.99 -15.30 4.18
C PRO A 241 7.23 -15.11 2.68
N GLY A 242 8.49 -15.17 2.27
CA GLY A 242 8.89 -14.98 0.87
C GLY A 242 8.78 -13.54 0.36
N THR A 243 8.36 -12.59 1.20
CA THR A 243 8.26 -11.17 0.84
C THR A 243 9.51 -10.39 1.25
N THR A 244 10.07 -9.58 0.33
CA THR A 244 11.10 -8.59 0.69
C THR A 244 10.55 -7.19 0.56
N VAL A 245 10.35 -6.51 1.69
CA VAL A 245 9.95 -5.10 1.70
C VAL A 245 11.21 -4.23 1.66
N VAL A 246 11.36 -3.44 0.60
CA VAL A 246 12.52 -2.58 0.38
C VAL A 246 12.15 -1.14 0.66
N GLU A 247 12.70 -0.55 1.72
CA GLU A 247 12.63 0.90 1.91
C GLU A 247 13.53 1.60 0.89
N THR A 248 12.92 2.24 -0.10
CA THR A 248 13.64 2.78 -1.27
C THR A 248 14.16 4.21 -1.09
N VAL A 249 13.63 4.94 -0.10
CA VAL A 249 14.04 6.31 0.20
C VAL A 249 15.16 6.30 1.24
N ASP A 250 16.20 7.12 1.06
CA ASP A 250 17.32 7.17 2.01
C ASP A 250 16.89 7.60 3.42
N ALA A 251 15.96 8.55 3.52
CA ALA A 251 15.38 9.02 4.78
C ALA A 251 14.67 7.89 5.56
N ASN A 252 14.70 7.95 6.88
CA ASN A 252 14.05 6.99 7.77
C ASN A 252 12.61 7.43 8.06
N ASN A 253 11.78 7.32 7.04
CA ASN A 253 10.41 7.83 7.05
C ASN A 253 9.38 6.79 7.52
N GLY A 254 9.74 5.50 7.62
CA GLY A 254 8.85 4.46 8.14
C GLY A 254 8.96 4.29 9.66
N ALA A 255 7.83 4.25 10.35
CA ALA A 255 7.74 3.90 11.76
C ALA A 255 6.57 2.94 12.02
N VAL A 256 6.67 2.12 13.05
CA VAL A 256 5.59 1.23 13.51
C VAL A 256 5.33 1.55 14.98
N SER A 257 4.11 1.98 15.33
CA SER A 257 3.77 2.34 16.72
C SER A 257 3.29 1.16 17.55
N GLY A 258 2.71 0.15 16.89
CA GLY A 258 2.24 -1.10 17.47
C GLY A 258 3.23 -2.23 17.21
N VAL A 259 2.75 -3.31 16.62
CA VAL A 259 3.52 -4.56 16.44
C VAL A 259 4.10 -4.64 15.04
N LEU A 260 5.40 -4.93 14.95
CA LEU A 260 6.09 -5.33 13.74
C LEU A 260 6.32 -6.85 13.74
N ILE A 261 5.64 -7.58 12.86
CA ILE A 261 5.84 -9.01 12.62
C ILE A 261 6.56 -9.19 11.29
N ASN A 262 7.85 -9.49 11.31
CA ASN A 262 8.58 -9.84 10.10
C ASN A 262 8.75 -11.36 10.00
N GLN A 263 8.15 -11.98 8.97
CA GLN A 263 8.35 -13.37 8.58
C GLN A 263 9.01 -13.49 7.19
N GLY A 264 9.32 -12.35 6.56
CA GLY A 264 10.04 -12.25 5.29
C GLY A 264 11.35 -11.51 5.48
N THR A 265 11.62 -10.51 4.64
CA THR A 265 12.82 -9.67 4.72
C THR A 265 12.44 -8.19 4.70
N LEU A 266 13.04 -7.41 5.59
CA LEU A 266 13.04 -5.95 5.53
C LEU A 266 14.41 -5.50 5.02
N ARG A 267 14.44 -4.71 3.95
CA ARG A 267 15.68 -4.21 3.32
C ARG A 267 15.76 -2.69 3.39
N LYS A 268 16.91 -2.17 3.80
CA LYS A 268 17.25 -0.74 3.72
C LYS A 268 18.65 -0.57 3.16
N THR A 269 18.80 0.29 2.16
CA THR A 269 20.11 0.81 1.76
C THR A 269 20.22 2.25 2.24
N LYS A 270 21.30 2.55 2.96
CA LYS A 270 21.54 3.87 3.56
C LYS A 270 22.85 4.45 3.08
N SER A 271 22.81 5.71 2.65
CA SER A 271 23.99 6.49 2.29
C SER A 271 24.76 6.91 3.55
N ILE A 272 26.09 6.81 3.49
CA ILE A 272 27.01 7.08 4.59
C ILE A 272 27.99 8.19 4.15
N PRO A 273 27.58 9.47 4.19
CA PRO A 273 28.42 10.58 3.73
C PRO A 273 29.55 10.96 4.70
N GLY A 274 29.52 10.48 5.95
CA GLY A 274 30.48 10.89 6.98
C GLY A 274 30.49 10.01 8.21
N SER A 275 31.34 10.34 9.18
CA SER A 275 31.29 9.77 10.52
C SER A 275 30.07 10.30 11.28
N SER A 276 29.08 9.44 11.51
CA SER A 276 27.84 9.74 12.24
C SER A 276 27.13 8.46 12.67
N VAL A 277 25.95 8.59 13.27
CA VAL A 277 25.06 7.47 13.59
C VAL A 277 23.95 7.42 12.53
N TYR A 278 23.79 6.24 11.92
CA TYR A 278 22.82 5.99 10.86
C TYR A 278 21.86 4.89 11.28
N THR A 279 20.58 5.21 11.39
CA THR A 279 19.52 4.21 11.55
C THR A 279 19.12 3.65 10.19
N LEU A 280 18.79 2.35 10.15
CA LEU A 280 18.52 1.60 8.92
C LEU A 280 17.03 1.26 8.81
N GLY A 281 16.18 2.28 8.97
CA GLY A 281 14.72 2.17 8.86
C GLY A 281 14.13 1.08 9.76
N LEU A 282 13.20 0.32 9.18
CA LEU A 282 12.43 -0.75 9.83
C LEU A 282 13.26 -2.00 10.13
N THR A 283 14.49 -2.12 9.60
CA THR A 283 15.38 -3.26 9.91
C THR A 283 15.75 -3.33 11.39
N GLY A 284 15.60 -2.21 12.12
CA GLY A 284 15.97 -2.09 13.53
C GLY A 284 17.48 -2.04 13.79
N ALA A 285 18.30 -2.02 12.74
CA ALA A 285 19.75 -1.89 12.85
C ALA A 285 20.18 -0.42 12.89
N THR A 286 21.27 -0.15 13.60
CA THR A 286 21.93 1.16 13.63
C THR A 286 23.42 0.99 13.49
N ILE A 287 24.06 1.80 12.65
CA ILE A 287 25.50 1.83 12.44
C ILE A 287 26.06 3.16 12.92
N SER A 288 27.03 3.12 13.83
CA SER A 288 27.81 4.28 14.26
C SER A 288 29.17 4.27 13.58
N VAL A 289 29.44 5.23 12.70
CA VAL A 289 30.69 5.31 11.95
C VAL A 289 31.67 6.18 12.73
N THR A 290 32.78 5.59 13.21
CA THR A 290 33.85 6.31 13.91
C THR A 290 34.99 6.66 12.96
N VAL A 291 35.34 5.76 12.05
CA VAL A 291 36.27 6.01 10.94
C VAL A 291 35.55 5.70 9.64
N GLN A 292 35.47 6.67 8.73
CA GLN A 292 34.72 6.52 7.48
C GLN A 292 35.44 5.67 6.43
N GLY A 293 36.77 5.82 6.29
CA GLY A 293 37.50 5.21 5.17
C GLY A 293 36.88 5.59 3.82
N THR A 294 36.59 4.60 2.98
CA THR A 294 35.85 4.76 1.72
C THR A 294 34.39 4.28 1.80
N LEU A 295 33.87 4.03 3.02
CA LEU A 295 32.49 3.61 3.22
C LEU A 295 31.53 4.70 2.74
N SER A 296 30.70 4.35 1.75
CA SER A 296 29.76 5.27 1.09
C SER A 296 28.30 4.86 1.26
N SER A 297 28.03 3.56 1.47
CA SER A 297 26.70 3.06 1.76
C SER A 297 26.75 1.73 2.52
N VAL A 298 25.65 1.38 3.17
CA VAL A 298 25.41 0.03 3.70
C VAL A 298 23.99 -0.41 3.33
N SER A 299 23.87 -1.59 2.74
CA SER A 299 22.59 -2.29 2.58
C SER A 299 22.41 -3.30 3.70
N VAL A 300 21.23 -3.34 4.30
CA VAL A 300 20.90 -4.24 5.41
C VAL A 300 19.60 -4.96 5.12
N ASP A 301 19.65 -6.28 5.21
CA ASP A 301 18.50 -7.17 5.19
C ASP A 301 18.28 -7.71 6.59
N GLN A 302 17.14 -7.39 7.21
CA GLN A 302 16.69 -8.11 8.40
C GLN A 302 15.74 -9.22 7.97
N VAL A 303 16.15 -10.46 8.17
CA VAL A 303 15.38 -11.65 7.80
C VAL A 303 14.62 -12.15 9.03
N GLY A 304 13.32 -12.36 8.87
CA GLY A 304 12.37 -12.83 9.87
C GLY A 304 12.40 -14.35 10.09
N ALA A 305 13.59 -14.93 10.17
CA ALA A 305 13.80 -16.35 10.40
C ALA A 305 15.09 -16.58 11.19
N ASN A 306 15.29 -17.80 11.70
CA ASN A 306 16.61 -18.20 12.16
C ASN A 306 17.58 -18.25 10.99
N HIS A 307 18.83 -17.86 11.23
CA HIS A 307 19.89 -18.08 10.26
C HIS A 307 20.04 -19.59 9.97
N PRO A 308 20.33 -20.04 8.73
CA PRO A 308 20.46 -21.46 8.40
C PRO A 308 21.50 -22.22 9.25
N ALA A 309 22.57 -21.53 9.66
CA ALA A 309 23.58 -22.06 10.56
C ALA A 309 23.35 -21.70 12.05
N ALA A 310 22.13 -21.32 12.45
CA ALA A 310 21.84 -20.94 13.83
C ALA A 310 22.05 -22.11 14.80
N THR A 311 22.59 -21.81 15.97
CA THR A 311 22.67 -22.74 17.10
C THR A 311 21.53 -22.45 18.08
N ALA A 312 21.41 -23.24 19.15
CA ALA A 312 20.49 -22.94 20.24
C ALA A 312 20.69 -21.54 20.85
N GLN A 313 21.90 -20.97 20.74
CA GLN A 313 22.23 -19.65 21.27
C GLN A 313 21.91 -18.49 20.31
N THR A 314 21.85 -18.75 18.99
CA THR A 314 21.60 -17.73 17.95
C THR A 314 20.24 -17.90 17.24
N SER A 315 19.45 -18.90 17.63
CA SER A 315 18.08 -19.13 17.15
C SER A 315 17.07 -18.15 17.79
N THR A 316 17.16 -16.86 17.46
CA THR A 316 16.31 -15.78 18.00
C THR A 316 15.17 -15.36 17.08
N GLY A 317 14.94 -16.10 15.98
CA GLY A 317 13.89 -15.83 15.00
C GLY A 317 14.21 -14.67 14.05
N ARG A 318 15.44 -14.15 14.06
CA ARG A 318 15.91 -13.13 13.13
C ARG A 318 17.42 -13.13 12.97
N TYR A 319 17.89 -12.69 11.81
CA TYR A 319 19.27 -12.31 11.56
C TYR A 319 19.33 -11.12 10.59
N TRP A 320 20.51 -10.53 10.46
CA TRP A 320 20.78 -9.41 9.57
C TRP A 320 21.93 -9.75 8.63
N THR A 321 21.77 -9.49 7.34
CA THR A 321 22.87 -9.50 6.38
C THR A 321 23.26 -8.07 6.08
N LEU A 322 24.53 -7.72 6.29
CA LEU A 322 25.04 -6.37 6.05
C LEU A 322 25.98 -6.37 4.83
N THR A 323 25.72 -5.51 3.86
CA THR A 323 26.52 -5.35 2.64
C THR A 323 27.04 -3.91 2.53
N PRO A 324 28.26 -3.63 2.99
CA PRO A 324 28.88 -2.30 2.88
C PRO A 324 29.42 -2.03 1.47
N THR A 325 29.42 -0.76 1.05
CA THR A 325 30.15 -0.28 -0.13
C THR A 325 31.32 0.59 0.31
N GLY A 326 32.54 0.07 0.20
CA GLY A 326 33.77 0.72 0.65
C GLY A 326 34.54 -0.12 1.67
N SER A 327 35.66 0.41 2.15
CA SER A 327 36.60 -0.26 3.04
C SER A 327 37.35 0.73 3.95
N GLY A 328 38.20 0.21 4.85
CA GLY A 328 39.02 1.05 5.75
C GLY A 328 38.21 1.82 6.79
N TYR A 329 36.98 1.37 7.06
CA TYR A 329 36.09 1.95 8.05
C TYR A 329 36.26 1.28 9.41
N THR A 330 35.81 2.00 10.45
CA THR A 330 35.58 1.46 11.78
C THR A 330 34.19 1.88 12.20
N VAL A 331 33.37 0.91 12.60
CA VAL A 331 31.98 1.16 12.99
C VAL A 331 31.59 0.47 14.28
N GLY A 332 30.48 0.89 14.87
CA GLY A 332 29.69 0.10 15.81
C GLY A 332 28.38 -0.34 15.18
N LEU A 333 27.95 -1.55 15.51
CA LEU A 333 26.68 -2.13 15.11
C LEU A 333 25.79 -2.27 16.34
N THR A 334 24.58 -1.70 16.28
CA THR A 334 23.54 -1.87 17.30
C THR A 334 22.34 -2.58 16.70
N LEU A 335 21.90 -3.66 17.35
CA LEU A 335 20.79 -4.50 16.94
C LEU A 335 19.72 -4.58 18.03
N LEU A 336 18.48 -4.87 17.62
CA LEU A 336 17.36 -5.10 18.56
C LEU A 336 17.59 -6.36 19.40
N ASN A 337 17.39 -6.23 20.70
CA ASN A 337 17.57 -7.31 21.67
C ASN A 337 16.22 -7.93 22.06
N THR A 338 16.14 -9.26 21.97
CA THR A 338 15.03 -10.09 22.48
C THR A 338 15.48 -11.14 23.49
N VAL A 339 16.79 -11.19 23.79
CA VAL A 339 17.39 -12.19 24.67
C VAL A 339 17.10 -11.85 26.13
N THR A 340 16.59 -12.85 26.86
CA THR A 340 16.32 -12.74 28.31
C THR A 340 17.20 -13.72 29.09
N PRO A 341 17.85 -13.26 30.20
CA PRO A 341 17.99 -11.88 30.64
C PRO A 341 18.89 -11.04 29.70
N ALA A 342 18.63 -9.73 29.60
CA ALA A 342 19.28 -8.84 28.63
C ALA A 342 20.83 -8.80 28.75
N ASN A 343 21.37 -8.97 29.95
CA ASN A 343 22.81 -9.05 30.17
C ASN A 343 23.49 -10.27 29.51
N GLN A 344 22.73 -11.23 28.97
CA GLN A 344 23.25 -12.35 28.18
C GLN A 344 23.24 -12.08 26.67
N ALA A 345 22.62 -10.99 26.21
CA ALA A 345 22.59 -10.64 24.80
C ALA A 345 23.99 -10.24 24.31
N ASN A 346 24.37 -10.71 23.12
CA ASN A 346 25.57 -10.36 22.38
C ASN A 346 25.22 -10.12 20.91
N VAL A 347 26.04 -9.33 20.22
CA VAL A 347 26.06 -9.29 18.75
C VAL A 347 26.95 -10.43 18.28
N CYS A 348 26.39 -11.34 17.50
CA CYS A 348 27.08 -12.48 16.94
C CYS A 348 27.22 -12.30 15.44
N TYR A 349 28.40 -12.58 14.87
CA TYR A 349 28.58 -12.72 13.43
C TYR A 349 28.88 -14.17 13.07
N TYR A 350 28.42 -14.58 11.89
CA TYR A 350 28.73 -15.87 11.31
C TYR A 350 29.88 -15.72 10.31
N ASP A 351 31.02 -16.30 10.64
CA ASP A 351 32.17 -16.37 9.74
C ASP A 351 31.95 -17.54 8.77
N THR A 352 31.74 -17.24 7.50
CA THR A 352 31.52 -18.23 6.44
C THR A 352 32.79 -18.98 6.04
N GLY A 353 33.98 -18.46 6.36
CA GLY A 353 35.27 -19.09 6.09
C GLY A 353 35.58 -20.23 7.07
N VAL A 354 35.23 -20.07 8.35
CA VAL A 354 35.41 -21.11 9.38
C VAL A 354 34.11 -21.78 9.84
N LEU A 355 32.96 -21.33 9.34
CA LEU A 355 31.62 -21.85 9.63
C LEU A 355 31.25 -21.78 11.12
N THR A 356 31.69 -20.74 11.82
CA THR A 356 31.44 -20.56 13.26
C THR A 356 30.84 -19.22 13.60
N TRP A 357 30.00 -19.21 14.64
CA TRP A 357 29.52 -17.99 15.28
C TRP A 357 30.54 -17.45 16.26
N THR A 358 30.84 -16.16 16.17
CA THR A 358 31.59 -15.42 17.18
C THR A 358 30.71 -14.32 17.73
N CYS A 359 30.62 -14.23 19.06
CA CYS A 359 29.70 -13.35 19.77
C CYS A 359 30.48 -12.46 20.74
N ASP A 360 30.21 -11.16 20.69
CA ASP A 360 30.76 -10.20 21.64
C ASP A 360 29.79 -9.02 21.82
N LYS A 361 30.08 -8.14 22.75
CA LYS A 361 29.38 -6.86 22.93
C LYS A 361 30.25 -5.81 23.59
N THR A 362 29.94 -4.57 23.31
CA THR A 362 30.43 -3.41 24.06
C THR A 362 29.42 -2.94 25.10
N SER A 363 28.13 -2.95 24.76
CA SER A 363 27.06 -2.56 25.69
C SER A 363 25.75 -3.27 25.37
N THR A 364 24.83 -3.30 26.34
CA THR A 364 23.50 -3.85 26.16
C THR A 364 22.48 -3.14 27.03
N THR A 365 21.26 -3.03 26.52
CA THR A 365 20.07 -2.59 27.22
C THR A 365 18.99 -3.68 27.13
N ALA A 366 17.83 -3.44 27.73
CA ALA A 366 16.69 -4.33 27.58
C ALA A 366 16.22 -4.47 26.11
N SER A 367 16.42 -3.44 25.27
CA SER A 367 15.91 -3.38 23.90
C SER A 367 16.98 -3.45 22.83
N THR A 368 18.26 -3.28 23.17
CA THR A 368 19.37 -3.25 22.20
C THR A 368 20.65 -3.91 22.71
N VAL A 369 21.50 -4.33 21.79
CA VAL A 369 22.88 -4.74 22.05
C VAL A 369 23.81 -4.11 21.02
N THR A 370 24.97 -3.64 21.46
CA THR A 370 25.91 -2.90 20.62
C THR A 370 27.29 -3.57 20.67
N LEU A 371 27.94 -3.67 19.51
CA LEU A 371 29.34 -4.05 19.37
C LEU A 371 30.08 -2.95 18.60
N ASN A 372 31.14 -2.39 19.19
CA ASN A 372 31.96 -1.33 18.60
C ASN A 372 33.26 -1.88 18.00
N ASN A 373 33.95 -1.03 17.23
CA ASN A 373 35.26 -1.29 16.63
C ASN A 373 35.27 -2.42 15.59
N ILE A 374 34.18 -2.54 14.84
CA ILE A 374 34.04 -3.48 13.72
C ILE A 374 34.73 -2.88 12.49
N THR A 375 35.66 -3.62 11.90
CA THR A 375 36.40 -3.24 10.68
C THR A 375 35.92 -3.98 9.42
N GLU A 376 35.07 -4.99 9.59
CA GLU A 376 34.46 -5.74 8.50
C GLU A 376 32.99 -6.02 8.81
N LEU A 377 32.10 -5.46 8.00
CA LEU A 377 30.64 -5.55 8.16
C LEU A 377 30.00 -6.66 7.31
N ALA A 378 30.71 -7.17 6.30
CA ALA A 378 30.19 -8.05 5.26
C ALA A 378 29.97 -9.49 5.76
N TYR A 379 29.11 -9.63 6.77
CA TYR A 379 28.76 -10.87 7.44
C TYR A 379 27.25 -10.97 7.64
N ASP A 380 26.81 -12.17 8.03
CA ASP A 380 25.53 -12.38 8.66
C ASP A 380 25.66 -12.20 10.17
N TRP A 381 24.70 -11.49 10.74
CA TRP A 381 24.70 -11.05 12.13
C TRP A 381 23.42 -11.51 12.82
N ALA A 382 23.51 -11.89 14.08
CA ALA A 382 22.36 -12.23 14.90
C ALA A 382 22.56 -11.69 16.31
N VAL A 383 21.46 -11.52 17.04
CA VAL A 383 21.55 -11.36 18.50
C VAL A 383 21.41 -12.73 19.13
N GLY A 384 22.32 -13.06 20.04
CA GLY A 384 22.36 -14.38 20.68
C GLY A 384 22.99 -14.38 22.06
N LYS A 385 22.99 -15.56 22.69
CA LYS A 385 23.73 -15.81 23.93
C LYS A 385 25.17 -16.21 23.62
N PRO A 386 26.14 -15.99 24.52
CA PRO A 386 27.49 -16.48 24.29
C PRO A 386 27.47 -18.01 24.27
N GLY A 387 28.05 -18.62 23.23
CA GLY A 387 28.35 -20.05 23.24
C GLY A 387 29.40 -20.36 24.31
N GLY A 388 29.40 -21.58 24.86
CA GLY A 388 30.28 -22.01 25.97
C GLY A 388 31.79 -22.02 25.69
N ARG A 389 32.30 -21.26 24.72
CA ARG A 389 33.71 -20.95 24.55
C ARG A 389 33.90 -19.43 24.62
N LEU A 390 34.17 -18.95 25.83
CA LEU A 390 34.81 -17.65 26.04
C LEU A 390 36.15 -17.67 25.29
N TYR A 391 36.22 -17.02 24.14
CA TYR A 391 37.51 -16.64 23.58
C TYR A 391 37.91 -15.28 24.13
N LEU A 392 39.14 -15.23 24.61
CA LEU A 392 39.88 -14.07 25.10
C LEU A 392 39.83 -12.88 24.13
N PRO A 393 40.04 -11.63 24.61
CA PRO A 393 39.85 -10.41 23.83
C PRO A 393 40.58 -10.45 22.48
N MET A 394 39.86 -10.02 21.44
CA MET A 394 40.30 -9.98 20.04
C MET A 394 41.73 -9.46 19.86
N VAL A 395 42.55 -10.21 19.11
CA VAL A 395 43.67 -9.63 18.37
C VAL A 395 43.09 -9.03 17.10
N ARG A 396 43.11 -7.69 17.05
CA ARG A 396 42.76 -6.90 15.86
C ARG A 396 43.65 -7.31 14.69
N ARG A 397 43.07 -7.68 13.56
CA ARG A 397 43.71 -7.60 12.25
C ARG A 397 42.83 -6.81 11.31
#